data_AF-A0A352XFH8-F1
#
_entry.id   AF-A0A352XFH8-F1
#
_cell.length_a   1.000
_cell.length_b   1.000
_cell.length_c   1.000
_cell.angle_alpha   90.00
_cell.angle_beta   90.00
_cell.angle_gamma   90.00
#
_symmetry.space_group_name_H-M   'P 1'
#
loop_
_entity.id
_entity.type
_entity.pdbx_description
1 polymer ?
#
loop_
_entity_poly.entity_id
_entity_poly.type
_entity_poly.pdbx_seq_one_letter_code
_entity_poly.pdbx_strand_id
1 'polypeptide(L)'
;MKVTIRDSQILKTIEPSKLAEYLQMRDWYQHHPLNENSIIWLKDYEGESAEILLPLKPELGDYAARISDVLKTLEVIEKRSQLEILGDIFTCASNILVQGIVTNLQEGIIAGKVTIMGVIVGKLRRIQLELAEPVYELAVKAYQARIPVICQGDLAKQGNYFVLKNIHNFTLDLEAWVC
;
A
#
# COMPACT_ATOMS: atom_id res chain seq x y z
N MET A 1 -13.12 16.07 6.15
CA MET A 1 -12.54 16.82 5.01
C MET A 1 -12.42 15.85 3.84
N LYS A 2 -13.14 16.09 2.73
CA LYS A 2 -13.08 15.23 1.53
C LYS A 2 -11.89 15.68 0.68
N VAL A 3 -10.86 14.83 0.58
CA VAL A 3 -9.65 15.11 -0.20
C VAL A 3 -9.74 14.32 -1.49
N THR A 4 -9.89 15.02 -2.61
CA THR A 4 -9.84 14.42 -3.95
C THR A 4 -8.39 14.34 -4.40
N ILE A 5 -7.93 13.17 -4.84
CA ILE A 5 -6.56 13.01 -5.34
C ILE A 5 -6.52 13.43 -6.80
N ARG A 6 -5.72 14.46 -7.09
CA ARG A 6 -5.45 14.95 -8.45
C ARG A 6 -3.97 14.84 -8.84
N ASP A 7 -3.14 14.36 -7.93
CA ASP A 7 -1.70 14.23 -8.18
C ASP A 7 -1.46 13.07 -9.17
N SER A 8 -1.15 13.45 -10.41
CA SER A 8 -0.91 12.50 -11.48
C SER A 8 0.27 11.55 -11.22
N GLN A 9 1.25 11.95 -10.38
CA GLN A 9 2.38 11.08 -10.06
C GLN A 9 1.94 9.94 -9.15
N ILE A 10 1.16 10.23 -8.10
CA ILE A 10 0.63 9.22 -7.17
C ILE A 10 -0.31 8.25 -7.90
N LEU A 11 -1.15 8.74 -8.81
CA LEU A 11 -2.08 7.90 -9.54
C LEU A 11 -1.37 6.94 -10.51
N LYS A 12 -0.20 7.34 -11.05
CA LYS A 12 0.64 6.48 -11.90
C LYS A 12 1.38 5.38 -11.14
N THR A 13 1.54 5.50 -9.82
CA THR A 13 2.19 4.45 -9.03
C THR A 13 1.26 3.31 -8.66
N ILE A 14 -0.03 3.39 -8.96
CA ILE A 14 -0.96 2.28 -8.74
C ILE A 14 -0.68 1.23 -9.80
N GLU A 15 -0.39 0.00 -9.37
CA GLU A 15 -0.22 -1.10 -10.30
C GLU A 15 -1.59 -1.68 -10.70
N PRO A 16 -1.83 -1.96 -12.00
CA PRO A 16 -3.09 -2.55 -12.48
C PRO A 16 -3.45 -3.86 -11.78
N SER A 17 -2.45 -4.69 -11.48
CA SER A 17 -2.61 -5.95 -10.74
C SER A 17 -3.17 -5.73 -9.33
N LYS A 18 -2.66 -4.74 -8.60
CA LYS A 18 -3.12 -4.41 -7.24
C LYS A 18 -4.53 -3.86 -7.23
N LEU A 19 -4.87 -3.04 -8.22
CA LEU A 19 -6.22 -2.55 -8.37
C LEU A 19 -7.19 -3.69 -8.74
N ALA A 20 -6.79 -4.64 -9.59
CA ALA A 20 -7.58 -5.84 -9.89
C ALA A 20 -7.81 -6.72 -8.65
N GLU A 21 -6.76 -6.99 -7.87
CA GLU A 21 -6.85 -7.72 -6.59
C GLU A 21 -7.85 -7.04 -5.64
N TYR A 22 -7.74 -5.71 -5.52
CA TYR A 22 -8.65 -4.91 -4.69
C TYR A 22 -10.12 -5.04 -5.13
N LEU A 23 -10.39 -4.88 -6.43
CA LEU A 23 -11.73 -4.99 -7.00
C LEU A 23 -12.31 -6.38 -6.71
N GLN A 24 -11.55 -7.44 -6.97
CA GLN A 24 -11.98 -8.81 -6.73
C GLN A 24 -12.32 -9.08 -5.26
N MET A 25 -11.52 -8.57 -4.31
CA MET A 25 -11.81 -8.68 -2.87
C MET A 25 -13.05 -7.89 -2.42
N ARG A 26 -13.52 -6.94 -3.24
CA ARG A 26 -14.68 -6.08 -2.98
C ARG A 26 -15.91 -6.50 -3.79
N ASP A 27 -16.00 -7.77 -4.17
CA ASP A 27 -17.11 -8.37 -4.92
C ASP A 27 -17.33 -7.76 -6.31
N TRP A 28 -16.31 -7.12 -6.88
CA TRP A 28 -16.32 -6.82 -8.31
C TRP A 28 -15.91 -8.06 -9.08
N TYR A 29 -16.51 -8.26 -10.24
CA TYR A 29 -16.16 -9.34 -11.15
C TYR A 29 -15.70 -8.80 -12.49
N GLN A 30 -14.69 -9.45 -13.04
CA GLN A 30 -14.18 -9.15 -14.36
C GLN A 30 -15.19 -9.60 -15.42
N HIS A 31 -15.56 -8.71 -16.34
CA HIS A 31 -16.52 -9.01 -17.39
C HIS A 31 -15.83 -9.32 -18.73
N HIS A 32 -15.37 -8.29 -19.45
CA HIS A 32 -14.58 -8.48 -20.68
C HIS A 32 -13.53 -7.37 -20.84
N PRO A 33 -12.46 -7.62 -21.60
CA PRO A 33 -11.58 -6.56 -22.08
C PRO A 33 -12.39 -5.53 -22.89
N LEU A 34 -12.18 -4.23 -22.67
CA LEU A 34 -12.72 -3.21 -23.57
C LEU A 34 -11.82 -3.08 -24.81
N ASN A 35 -10.50 -3.12 -24.59
CA ASN A 35 -9.46 -3.09 -25.61
C ASN A 35 -8.18 -3.74 -25.04
N GLU A 36 -7.09 -3.70 -25.80
CA GLU A 36 -5.77 -4.22 -25.35
C GLU A 36 -5.17 -3.50 -24.12
N ASN A 37 -5.73 -2.36 -23.74
CA ASN A 37 -5.20 -1.50 -22.69
C ASN A 37 -6.10 -1.45 -21.45
N SER A 38 -7.28 -2.08 -21.47
CA SER A 38 -8.25 -1.95 -20.37
C SER A 38 -9.26 -3.08 -20.28
N ILE A 39 -9.70 -3.36 -19.05
CA ILE A 39 -10.68 -4.40 -18.72
C ILE A 39 -11.86 -3.78 -17.98
N ILE A 40 -13.08 -4.20 -18.34
CA ILE A 40 -14.30 -3.80 -17.64
C ILE A 40 -14.55 -4.73 -16.45
N TRP A 41 -14.80 -4.10 -15.30
CA TRP A 41 -15.21 -4.72 -14.05
C TRP A 41 -16.61 -4.24 -13.69
N LEU A 42 -17.45 -5.18 -13.27
CA LEU A 42 -18.84 -4.92 -12.90
C LEU A 42 -19.09 -5.29 -11.45
N LYS A 43 -20.03 -4.59 -10.83
CA LYS A 43 -20.56 -4.91 -9.52
C LYS A 43 -22.03 -4.51 -9.43
N ASP A 44 -22.83 -5.36 -8.81
CA ASP A 44 -24.22 -5.03 -8.51
C ASP A 44 -24.27 -4.06 -7.32
N TYR A 45 -24.91 -2.91 -7.51
CA TYR A 45 -25.01 -1.85 -6.51
C TYR A 45 -26.38 -1.17 -6.60
N GLU A 46 -27.14 -1.20 -5.49
CA GLU A 46 -28.47 -0.55 -5.37
C GLU A 46 -29.47 -0.90 -6.50
N GLY A 47 -29.38 -2.11 -7.07
CA GLY A 47 -30.27 -2.58 -8.14
C GLY A 47 -29.82 -2.19 -9.56
N GLU A 48 -28.69 -1.48 -9.69
CA GLU A 48 -28.01 -1.18 -10.95
C GLU A 48 -26.65 -1.90 -11.03
N SER A 49 -26.11 -2.01 -12.24
CA SER A 49 -24.75 -2.52 -12.44
C SER A 49 -23.79 -1.34 -12.54
N ALA A 50 -22.86 -1.25 -11.59
CA ALA A 50 -21.80 -0.27 -11.62
C ALA A 50 -20.62 -0.77 -12.47
N GLU A 51 -20.01 0.13 -13.22
CA GLU A 51 -18.90 -0.18 -14.14
C GLU A 51 -17.62 0.54 -13.74
N ILE A 52 -16.51 -0.21 -13.74
CA ILE A 52 -15.15 0.29 -13.60
C ILE A 52 -14.33 -0.16 -14.80
N LEU A 53 -13.63 0.79 -15.42
CA LEU A 53 -12.65 0.53 -16.46
C LEU A 53 -11.26 0.51 -15.84
N LEU A 54 -10.66 -0.67 -15.74
CA LEU A 54 -9.32 -0.87 -15.22
C LEU A 54 -8.28 -0.70 -16.33
N PRO A 55 -7.42 0.34 -16.30
CA PRO A 55 -6.32 0.48 -17.25
C PRO A 55 -5.17 -0.50 -16.93
N LEU A 56 -4.63 -1.16 -17.95
CA LEU A 56 -3.58 -2.20 -17.83
C LEU A 56 -2.15 -1.69 -18.09
N LYS A 57 -2.00 -0.52 -18.74
CA LYS A 57 -0.72 0.01 -19.22
C LYS A 57 -0.38 1.35 -18.55
N PRO A 58 0.42 1.37 -17.47
CA PRO A 58 0.82 2.59 -16.75
C PRO A 58 1.56 3.63 -17.59
N GLU A 59 2.17 3.21 -18.70
CA GLU A 59 2.90 4.06 -19.64
C GLU A 59 2.01 4.98 -20.48
N LEU A 60 0.69 4.74 -20.51
CA LEU A 60 -0.24 5.55 -21.28
C LEU A 60 -0.43 6.94 -20.68
N GLY A 61 -0.51 7.95 -21.55
CA GLY A 61 -0.62 9.35 -21.14
C GLY A 61 -1.87 9.67 -20.30
N ASP A 62 -2.98 8.96 -20.55
CA ASP A 62 -4.25 9.13 -19.84
C ASP A 62 -4.41 8.21 -18.62
N TYR A 63 -3.40 7.39 -18.28
CA TYR A 63 -3.47 6.42 -17.19
C TYR A 63 -3.93 7.03 -15.86
N ALA A 64 -3.31 8.15 -15.45
CA ALA A 64 -3.67 8.84 -14.21
C ALA A 64 -5.13 9.32 -14.20
N ALA A 65 -5.64 9.78 -15.35
CA ALA A 65 -7.03 10.20 -15.47
C ALA A 65 -7.97 9.00 -15.32
N ARG A 66 -7.65 7.86 -15.94
CA ARG A 66 -8.43 6.62 -15.81
C ARG A 66 -8.47 6.13 -14.38
N ILE A 67 -7.32 6.09 -13.69
CA ILE A 67 -7.26 5.74 -12.27
C ILE A 67 -8.07 6.71 -11.42
N SER A 68 -8.05 8.02 -11.72
CA SER A 68 -8.89 8.99 -11.02
C SER A 68 -10.39 8.66 -11.18
N ASP A 69 -10.82 8.26 -12.37
CA ASP A 69 -12.20 7.87 -12.61
C ASP A 69 -12.58 6.58 -11.86
N VAL A 70 -11.68 5.59 -11.81
CA VAL A 70 -11.87 4.39 -10.98
C VAL A 70 -12.08 4.78 -9.51
N LEU A 71 -11.22 5.64 -8.96
CA LEU A 71 -11.32 6.05 -7.56
C LEU A 71 -12.60 6.84 -7.25
N LYS A 72 -13.10 7.64 -8.19
CA LYS A 72 -14.39 8.34 -8.04
C LYS A 72 -15.54 7.33 -7.95
N THR A 73 -15.57 6.33 -8.83
CA THR A 73 -16.60 5.28 -8.81
C THR A 73 -16.55 4.50 -7.50
N LEU A 74 -15.36 4.10 -7.04
CA LEU A 74 -15.18 3.42 -5.76
C LEU A 74 -15.58 4.30 -4.56
N GLU A 75 -15.28 5.60 -4.58
CA GLU A 75 -15.68 6.54 -3.52
C GLU A 75 -17.21 6.62 -3.37
N VAL A 76 -17.93 6.65 -4.49
CA VAL A 76 -19.40 6.68 -4.50
C VAL A 76 -19.98 5.37 -3.96
N ILE A 77 -19.50 4.23 -4.47
CA ILE A 77 -20.04 2.90 -4.16
C ILE A 77 -19.69 2.47 -2.74
N GLU A 78 -18.44 2.66 -2.33
CA GLU A 78 -17.99 2.26 -0.99
C GLU A 78 -18.36 3.26 0.10
N LYS A 79 -18.81 4.47 -0.26
CA LYS A 79 -19.10 5.58 0.67
C LYS A 79 -17.89 5.90 1.57
N ARG A 80 -16.68 5.77 1.01
CA ARG A 80 -15.38 5.97 1.66
C ARG A 80 -14.55 6.99 0.90
N SER A 81 -13.63 7.65 1.58
CA SER A 81 -12.77 8.63 0.90
C SER A 81 -11.79 7.94 -0.05
N GLN A 82 -11.46 8.60 -1.17
CA GLN A 82 -10.44 8.10 -2.12
C GLN A 82 -9.12 7.74 -1.43
N LEU A 83 -8.76 8.48 -0.38
CA LEU A 83 -7.54 8.29 0.37
C LEU A 83 -7.55 7.04 1.26
N GLU A 84 -8.72 6.62 1.74
CA GLU A 84 -8.88 5.35 2.44
C GLU A 84 -8.87 4.18 1.46
N ILE A 85 -9.53 4.33 0.32
CA ILE A 85 -9.56 3.34 -0.77
C ILE A 85 -8.15 3.13 -1.32
N LEU A 86 -7.42 4.19 -1.63
CA LEU A 86 -6.00 4.11 -2.01
C LEU A 86 -5.17 3.40 -0.95
N GLY A 87 -5.38 3.72 0.33
CA GLY A 87 -4.72 3.01 1.42
C GLY A 87 -4.97 1.51 1.38
N ASP A 88 -6.17 1.08 0.98
CA ASP A 88 -6.55 -0.33 0.83
C ASP A 88 -6.13 -0.96 -0.51
N ILE A 89 -5.92 -0.18 -1.57
CA ILE A 89 -5.34 -0.67 -2.83
C ILE A 89 -3.84 -0.93 -2.63
N PHE A 90 -3.14 0.00 -1.98
CA PHE A 90 -1.73 -0.15 -1.58
C PHE A 90 -1.54 -1.10 -0.38
N THR A 91 -2.63 -1.61 0.19
CA THR A 91 -2.61 -2.48 1.37
C THR A 91 -2.05 -3.87 1.08
N CYS A 92 -1.87 -4.24 -0.19
CA CYS A 92 -1.14 -5.43 -0.61
C CYS A 92 -0.01 -5.04 -1.57
N ALA A 93 0.84 -4.08 -1.22
CA ALA A 93 1.95 -3.69 -2.09
C ALA A 93 3.14 -4.64 -1.91
N SER A 94 3.58 -5.27 -3.00
CA SER A 94 4.72 -6.18 -2.98
C SER A 94 6.04 -5.41 -3.10
N ASN A 95 7.06 -5.85 -2.38
CA ASN A 95 8.41 -5.27 -2.44
C ASN A 95 8.49 -3.73 -2.27
N ILE A 96 7.73 -3.17 -1.33
CA ILE A 96 7.80 -1.73 -1.05
C ILE A 96 8.98 -1.38 -0.15
N LEU A 97 9.59 -0.23 -0.39
CA LEU A 97 10.57 0.36 0.52
C LEU A 97 9.85 1.19 1.59
N VAL A 98 10.16 0.90 2.85
CA VAL A 98 9.62 1.59 4.02
C VAL A 98 10.77 2.18 4.81
N GLN A 99 10.69 3.48 5.05
CA GLN A 99 11.55 4.19 6.00
C GLN A 99 10.74 4.51 7.25
N GLY A 100 11.29 4.26 8.43
CA GLY A 100 10.58 4.51 9.69
C GLY A 100 11.43 4.41 10.94
N ILE A 101 10.85 4.81 12.07
CA ILE A 101 11.47 4.73 13.38
C ILE A 101 10.93 3.51 14.12
N VAL A 102 11.82 2.69 14.69
CA VAL A 102 11.41 1.61 15.60
C VAL A 102 10.79 2.21 16.86
N THR A 103 9.59 1.78 17.21
CA THR A 103 8.82 2.30 18.35
C THR A 103 8.48 1.25 19.40
N ASN A 104 8.52 -0.03 19.04
CA ASN A 104 8.30 -1.13 19.98
C ASN A 104 9.09 -2.36 19.53
N LEU A 105 9.64 -3.08 20.51
CA LEU A 105 10.36 -4.33 20.35
C LEU A 105 9.76 -5.36 21.31
N GLN A 106 9.50 -6.56 20.81
CA GLN A 106 9.11 -7.70 21.60
C GLN A 106 9.95 -8.89 21.16
N GLU A 107 10.62 -9.53 22.10
CA GLU A 107 11.39 -10.74 21.83
C GLU A 107 10.43 -11.90 21.53
N GLY A 108 10.88 -12.81 20.69
CA GLY A 108 10.17 -14.04 20.38
C GLY A 108 11.13 -15.20 20.26
N ILE A 109 10.60 -16.42 20.31
CA ILE A 109 11.41 -17.65 20.32
C ILE A 109 12.14 -17.86 18.98
N ILE A 110 11.44 -17.59 17.87
CA ILE A 110 11.95 -17.80 16.49
C ILE A 110 12.25 -16.47 15.81
N ALA A 111 11.34 -15.50 15.98
CA ALA A 111 11.48 -14.15 15.46
C ALA A 111 10.90 -13.17 16.48
N GLY A 112 11.56 -12.04 16.65
CA GLY A 112 11.07 -10.95 17.48
C GLY A 112 10.12 -10.05 16.70
N LYS A 113 9.08 -9.58 17.37
CA LYS A 113 8.09 -8.67 16.79
C LYS A 113 8.56 -7.23 16.96
N VAL A 114 8.61 -6.50 15.86
CA VAL A 114 9.04 -5.11 15.80
C VAL A 114 7.88 -4.26 15.30
N THR A 115 7.67 -3.10 15.93
CA THR A 115 6.75 -2.09 15.42
C THR A 115 7.53 -0.86 14.99
N ILE A 116 7.34 -0.43 13.76
CA ILE A 116 7.90 0.80 13.21
C ILE A 116 6.77 1.80 12.95
N MET A 117 7.07 3.09 13.16
CA MET A 117 6.27 4.19 12.62
C MET A 117 6.97 4.66 11.36
N GLY A 118 6.41 4.30 10.20
CA GLY A 118 7.00 4.57 8.89
C GLY A 118 6.05 5.32 7.96
N VAL A 119 6.59 5.94 6.92
CA VAL A 119 5.80 6.69 5.94
C VAL A 119 5.37 5.74 4.81
N ILE A 120 4.06 5.57 4.64
CA ILE A 120 3.45 4.83 3.53
C ILE A 120 2.53 5.79 2.78
N VAL A 121 2.80 6.01 1.49
CA VAL A 121 2.01 6.89 0.61
C VAL A 121 1.78 8.27 1.26
N GLY A 122 2.86 8.88 1.74
CA GLY A 122 2.85 10.22 2.36
C GLY A 122 2.18 10.29 3.74
N LYS A 123 1.82 9.17 4.36
CA LYS A 123 1.22 9.13 5.70
C LYS A 123 2.06 8.33 6.67
N LEU A 124 2.24 8.87 7.87
CA LEU A 124 2.83 8.15 8.97
C LEU A 124 1.87 7.05 9.45
N ARG A 125 2.32 5.80 9.39
CA ARG A 125 1.52 4.61 9.72
C ARG A 125 2.29 3.70 10.66
N ARG A 126 1.53 3.00 11.50
CA ARG A 126 2.05 1.92 12.34
C ARG A 126 2.18 0.65 11.51
N ILE A 127 3.37 0.09 11.48
CA ILE A 127 3.71 -1.11 10.69
C ILE A 127 4.36 -2.12 11.63
N GLN A 128 3.89 -3.35 11.60
CA GLN A 128 4.42 -4.47 12.35
C GLN A 128 5.22 -5.37 11.42
N LEU A 129 6.28 -5.95 11.95
CA LEU A 129 7.14 -6.88 11.21
C LEU A 129 7.76 -7.87 12.17
N GLU A 130 8.10 -9.05 11.67
CA GLU A 130 8.77 -10.10 12.43
C GLU A 130 10.18 -10.27 11.86
N LEU A 131 11.19 -10.15 12.73
CA LEU A 131 12.60 -10.31 12.34
C LEU A 131 13.20 -11.45 13.13
N ALA A 132 13.84 -12.37 12.41
CA ALA A 132 14.73 -13.34 13.00
C ALA A 132 16.13 -12.73 13.21
N GLU A 133 16.94 -13.38 14.04
CA GLU A 133 18.37 -13.05 14.13
C GLU A 133 19.10 -13.38 12.82
N PRO A 134 20.13 -12.60 12.43
CA PRO A 134 20.74 -11.48 13.16
C PRO A 134 20.10 -10.11 12.86
N VAL A 135 19.00 -10.07 12.09
CA VAL A 135 18.39 -8.80 11.66
C VAL A 135 17.65 -8.13 12.82
N TYR A 136 17.12 -8.91 13.76
CA TYR A 136 16.47 -8.38 14.96
C TYR A 136 17.43 -7.54 15.81
N GLU A 137 18.68 -7.98 16.00
CA GLU A 137 19.72 -7.16 16.66
C GLU A 137 19.91 -5.77 16.02
N LEU A 138 19.78 -5.64 14.70
CA LEU A 138 19.84 -4.33 14.03
C LEU A 138 18.66 -3.43 14.42
N ALA A 139 17.46 -3.99 14.56
CA ALA A 139 16.30 -3.25 15.03
C ALA A 139 16.45 -2.79 16.49
N VAL A 140 17.08 -3.61 17.34
CA VAL A 140 17.43 -3.24 18.72
C VAL A 140 18.39 -2.05 18.73
N LYS A 141 19.46 -2.10 17.92
CA LYS A 141 20.42 -0.99 17.76
C LYS A 141 19.74 0.29 17.27
N ALA A 142 18.88 0.18 16.25
CA ALA A 142 18.11 1.31 15.73
C ALA A 142 17.23 1.96 16.80
N TYR A 143 16.53 1.15 17.60
CA TYR A 143 15.66 1.62 18.67
C TYR A 143 16.41 2.37 19.76
N GLN A 144 17.53 1.81 20.22
CA GLN A 144 18.37 2.40 21.27
C GLN A 144 19.01 3.70 20.82
N ALA A 145 19.55 3.74 19.59
CA ALA A 145 20.21 4.89 19.04
C ALA A 145 19.26 5.93 18.42
N ARG A 146 17.95 5.64 18.36
CA ARG A 146 16.93 6.46 17.67
C ARG A 146 17.24 6.72 16.20
N ILE A 147 17.89 5.75 15.55
CA ILE A 147 18.27 5.81 14.13
C ILE A 147 17.09 5.28 13.30
N PRO A 148 16.67 5.96 12.22
CA PRO A 148 15.67 5.41 11.31
C PRO A 148 16.16 4.13 10.65
N VAL A 149 15.22 3.27 10.27
CA VAL A 149 15.50 2.05 9.51
C VAL A 149 14.88 2.15 8.14
N ILE A 150 15.54 1.54 7.17
CA ILE A 150 15.01 1.27 5.85
C ILE A 150 14.82 -0.24 5.74
N CYS A 151 13.65 -0.67 5.27
CA CYS A 151 13.38 -2.07 5.00
C CYS A 151 12.49 -2.23 3.77
N GLN A 152 12.62 -3.37 3.09
CA GLN A 152 11.80 -3.73 1.94
C GLN A 152 10.99 -4.98 2.21
N GLY A 153 9.78 -5.05 1.67
CA GLY A 153 8.93 -6.24 1.81
C GLY A 153 7.52 -6.05 1.29
N ASP A 154 6.70 -7.07 1.50
CA ASP A 154 5.31 -7.10 1.10
C ASP A 154 4.43 -6.52 2.20
N LEU A 155 3.86 -5.35 1.94
CA LEU A 155 2.99 -4.68 2.87
C LEU A 155 1.57 -5.26 2.77
N ALA A 156 1.06 -5.72 3.90
CA ALA A 156 -0.29 -6.26 4.09
C ALA A 156 -1.01 -5.50 5.21
N LYS A 157 -2.20 -4.94 5.00
CA LYS A 157 -2.99 -4.37 6.11
C LYS A 157 -3.69 -5.47 6.90
N GLN A 158 -3.57 -5.41 8.22
CA GLN A 158 -4.32 -6.24 9.15
C GLN A 158 -5.10 -5.35 10.13
N GLY A 159 -6.39 -5.17 9.86
CA GLY A 159 -7.24 -4.28 10.65
C GLY A 159 -6.74 -2.84 10.65
N ASN A 160 -6.28 -2.36 11.81
CA ASN A 160 -5.84 -0.98 12.02
C ASN A 160 -4.32 -0.76 11.90
N TYR A 161 -3.54 -1.83 11.67
CA TYR A 161 -2.10 -1.74 11.46
C TYR A 161 -1.71 -2.38 10.13
N PHE A 162 -0.52 -2.02 9.66
CA PHE A 162 0.10 -2.70 8.52
C PHE A 162 1.07 -3.75 9.02
N VAL A 163 1.28 -4.79 8.23
CA VAL A 163 2.26 -5.85 8.45
C VAL A 163 3.17 -5.86 7.23
N LEU A 164 4.48 -5.76 7.46
CA LEU A 164 5.46 -5.97 6.41
C LEU A 164 5.91 -7.44 6.48
N LYS A 165 5.73 -8.18 5.39
CA LYS A 165 6.10 -9.59 5.23
C LYS A 165 7.27 -9.72 4.26
N ASN A 166 7.89 -10.90 4.20
CA ASN A 166 8.98 -11.20 3.26
C ASN A 166 10.08 -10.12 3.30
N ILE A 167 10.46 -9.73 4.52
CA ILE A 167 11.32 -8.58 4.74
C ILE A 167 12.74 -8.90 4.27
N HIS A 168 13.32 -7.95 3.56
CA HIS A 168 14.71 -7.98 3.11
C HIS A 168 15.27 -6.55 3.07
N ASN A 169 16.59 -6.44 2.88
CA ASN A 169 17.29 -5.15 2.86
C ASN A 169 17.04 -4.27 4.10
N PHE A 170 16.88 -4.89 5.28
CA PHE A 170 16.72 -4.17 6.54
C PHE A 170 18.06 -3.55 6.96
N THR A 171 18.11 -2.22 7.03
CA THR A 171 19.34 -1.45 7.27
C THR A 171 19.07 -0.24 8.16
N LEU A 172 20.13 0.27 8.79
CA LEU A 172 20.10 1.55 9.50
C LEU A 172 20.26 2.67 8.48
N ASP A 173 19.40 3.67 8.55
CA ASP A 173 19.50 4.89 7.77
C ASP A 173 20.41 5.90 8.48
N LEU A 174 21.70 5.74 8.26
CA LEU A 174 22.75 6.57 8.85
C LEU A 174 22.93 7.91 8.11
N GLU A 175 22.41 8.04 6.88
CA GLU A 175 22.53 9.26 6.08
C GLU A 175 21.56 10.36 6.55
N ALA A 176 20.50 10.01 7.27
CA ALA A 176 19.54 10.96 7.85
C ALA A 176 20.14 11.90 8.93
N TRP A 177 21.42 11.72 9.31
CA TRP A 177 22.11 12.45 10.39
C TRP A 177 23.38 13.19 9.93
N VAL A 178 23.62 13.33 8.62
CA VAL A 178 24.71 14.17 8.10
C VAL A 178 24.13 15.53 7.70
N CYS A 179 23.93 16.39 8.70
CA CYS A 179 23.83 17.84 8.53
C CYS A 179 25.08 18.48 9.14
#